data_AF-A0A9D8XWF4-F1
#
_entry.id   AF-A0A9D8XWF4-F1
#
_cell.length_a   1.000
_cell.length_b   1.000
_cell.length_c   1.000
_cell.angle_alpha   90.00
_cell.angle_beta   90.00
_cell.angle_gamma   90.00
#
_symmetry.space_group_name_H-M   'P 1'
#
loop_
_entity.id
_entity.type
_entity.pdbx_description
1 polymer ?
#
loop_
_entity_poly.entity_id
_entity_poly.type
_entity_poly.pdbx_seq_one_letter_code
_entity_poly.pdbx_strand_id
1 'polypeptide(L)'
;SVFNGLGLSDDSMTMLSTDLYADLCLPSMVKLGNAFGGTVFHSCGNWSGKKDLVAGIENLRMADGAFSLATDPGANPTEGYADTFANTGIVLNTRIVGSAELVLQKVRELWKPGMKLIVVTYCETPAEQAMLYDKIHEICQ
;
A
#
# COMPACT_ATOMS: atom_id res chain seq x y z
N SER A 1 -22.99 -10.70 -1.88
CA SER A 1 -21.91 -10.65 -2.87
C SER A 1 -20.74 -11.49 -2.36
N VAL A 2 -20.03 -12.23 -3.21
CA VAL A 2 -18.81 -12.99 -2.83
C VAL A 2 -17.59 -12.06 -2.74
N PHE A 3 -17.66 -10.87 -3.34
CA PHE A 3 -16.64 -9.83 -3.28
C PHE A 3 -17.18 -8.58 -2.59
N ASN A 4 -16.42 -8.03 -1.65
CA ASN A 4 -16.72 -6.80 -0.92
C ASN A 4 -15.52 -5.86 -1.00
N GLY A 5 -15.81 -4.56 -1.01
CA GLY A 5 -14.86 -3.47 -1.13
C GLY A 5 -14.88 -2.82 -2.52
N LEU A 6 -14.44 -1.56 -2.59
CA LEU A 6 -14.23 -0.84 -3.85
C LEU A 6 -12.84 -0.20 -3.87
N GLY A 7 -12.07 -0.49 -4.93
CA GLY A 7 -10.79 0.15 -5.22
C GLY A 7 -10.95 1.49 -5.94
N LEU A 8 -10.27 2.51 -5.42
CA LEU A 8 -10.30 3.87 -5.93
C LEU A 8 -8.87 4.38 -6.12
N SER A 9 -8.55 4.77 -7.35
CA SER A 9 -7.34 5.49 -7.70
C SER A 9 -7.60 6.98 -7.56
N ASP A 10 -6.86 7.66 -6.68
CA ASP A 10 -7.04 9.08 -6.39
C ASP A 10 -5.71 9.79 -6.20
N ASP A 11 -5.14 10.24 -7.31
CA ASP A 11 -3.86 10.96 -7.35
C ASP A 11 -3.98 12.40 -6.82
N SER A 12 -5.20 12.87 -6.50
CA SER A 12 -5.39 14.15 -5.81
C SER A 12 -4.67 14.15 -4.45
N MET A 13 -4.41 12.96 -3.87
CA MET A 13 -3.65 12.76 -2.63
C MET A 13 -2.26 13.44 -2.68
N THR A 14 -1.57 13.42 -3.82
CA THR A 14 -0.24 14.03 -3.95
C THR A 14 -0.30 15.51 -4.29
N MET A 15 -1.43 15.97 -4.84
CA MET A 15 -1.59 17.35 -5.34
C MET A 15 -2.16 18.30 -4.29
N LEU A 16 -3.04 17.82 -3.41
CA LEU A 16 -3.69 18.62 -2.38
C LEU A 16 -2.89 18.60 -1.08
N SER A 17 -3.07 19.64 -0.25
CA SER A 17 -2.65 19.56 1.16
C SER A 17 -3.45 18.48 1.88
N THR A 18 -2.96 18.02 3.04
CA THR A 18 -3.67 17.03 3.86
C THR A 18 -5.09 17.48 4.19
N ASP A 19 -5.25 18.74 4.60
CA ASP A 19 -6.56 19.30 4.98
C ASP A 19 -7.50 19.41 3.77
N LEU A 20 -7.01 19.90 2.63
CA LEU A 20 -7.84 20.01 1.43
C LEU A 20 -8.27 18.63 0.90
N TYR A 21 -7.39 17.63 0.99
CA TYR A 21 -7.73 16.26 0.61
C TYR A 21 -8.80 15.67 1.54
N ALA A 22 -8.63 15.86 2.86
CA ALA A 22 -9.58 15.42 3.87
C ALA A 22 -10.97 16.06 3.68
N ASP A 23 -11.01 17.33 3.30
CA ASP A 23 -12.25 18.08 3.15
C ASP A 23 -12.96 17.79 1.82
N LEU A 24 -12.22 17.69 0.72
CA LEU A 24 -12.80 17.67 -0.63
C LEU A 24 -12.93 16.25 -1.21
N CYS A 25 -11.95 15.38 -0.99
CA CYS A 25 -11.86 14.08 -1.66
C CYS A 25 -12.37 12.95 -0.76
N LEU A 26 -11.90 12.92 0.49
CA LEU A 26 -12.13 11.81 1.40
C LEU A 26 -13.62 11.50 1.68
N PRO A 27 -14.52 12.48 1.85
CA PRO A 27 -15.93 12.18 2.16
C PRO A 27 -16.62 11.38 1.05
N SER A 28 -16.30 11.71 -0.21
CA SER A 28 -16.84 11.00 -1.38
C SER A 28 -16.28 9.58 -1.48
N MET A 29 -14.98 9.42 -1.22
CA MET A 29 -14.30 8.11 -1.20
C MET A 29 -14.92 7.19 -0.14
N VAL A 30 -15.08 7.68 1.10
CA VAL A 30 -15.68 6.92 2.21
C VAL A 30 -17.12 6.55 1.91
N LYS A 31 -17.93 7.51 1.45
CA LYS A 31 -19.34 7.27 1.10
C LYS A 31 -19.46 6.16 0.06
N LEU A 32 -18.64 6.21 -0.98
CA LEU A 32 -18.66 5.24 -2.07
C LEU A 32 -18.16 3.87 -1.58
N GLY A 33 -17.01 3.81 -0.92
CA GLY A 33 -16.46 2.55 -0.41
C GLY A 33 -17.38 1.84 0.59
N ASN A 34 -18.02 2.58 1.50
CA ASN A 34 -18.97 2.02 2.46
C ASN A 34 -20.18 1.36 1.78
N ALA A 35 -20.65 1.88 0.65
CA ALA A 35 -21.73 1.27 -0.13
C ALA A 35 -21.36 -0.11 -0.71
N PHE A 36 -20.07 -0.42 -0.83
CA PHE A 36 -19.55 -1.70 -1.31
C PHE A 36 -18.87 -2.54 -0.22
N GLY A 37 -18.91 -2.12 1.04
CA GLY A 37 -18.34 -2.88 2.18
C GLY A 37 -16.91 -2.49 2.57
N GLY A 38 -16.40 -1.37 2.05
CA GLY A 38 -15.15 -0.73 2.47
C GLY A 38 -14.35 -0.15 1.30
N THR A 39 -13.37 0.66 1.63
CA THR A 39 -12.53 1.38 0.66
C THR A 39 -11.22 0.63 0.44
N VAL A 40 -10.73 0.57 -0.80
CA VAL A 40 -9.33 0.30 -1.12
C VAL A 40 -8.75 1.57 -1.75
N PHE A 41 -7.77 2.15 -1.08
CA PHE A 41 -7.11 3.38 -1.49
C PHE A 41 -5.91 3.06 -2.39
N HIS A 42 -5.77 3.79 -3.48
CA HIS A 42 -4.58 3.81 -4.33
C HIS A 42 -4.25 5.24 -4.74
N SER A 43 -2.95 5.57 -4.77
CA SER A 43 -2.42 6.76 -5.43
C SER A 43 -1.09 6.40 -6.07
N CYS A 44 -0.86 6.90 -7.28
CA CYS A 44 0.49 7.02 -7.82
C CYS A 44 1.24 8.13 -7.06
N GLY A 45 2.56 8.12 -7.18
CA GLY A 45 3.44 9.07 -6.51
C GLY A 45 3.58 8.88 -5.00
N ASN A 46 4.16 9.90 -4.35
CA ASN A 46 4.61 9.83 -2.97
C ASN A 46 3.57 10.46 -2.03
N TRP A 47 2.88 9.62 -1.29
CA TRP A 47 1.92 10.00 -0.26
C TRP A 47 2.43 9.74 1.16
N SER A 48 3.72 9.50 1.36
CA SER A 48 4.29 9.18 2.68
C SER A 48 4.04 10.25 3.74
N GLY A 49 3.93 11.52 3.33
CA GLY A 49 3.57 12.64 4.22
C GLY A 49 2.11 12.62 4.69
N LYS A 50 1.28 11.74 4.15
CA LYS A 50 -0.15 11.60 4.47
C LYS A 50 -0.53 10.18 4.89
N LYS A 51 0.44 9.31 5.19
CA LYS A 51 0.18 7.90 5.53
C LYS A 51 -0.74 7.70 6.74
N ASP A 52 -0.64 8.58 7.75
CA ASP A 52 -1.50 8.51 8.94
C ASP A 52 -2.95 8.92 8.60
N LEU A 53 -3.14 9.88 7.69
CA LEU A 53 -4.47 10.19 7.16
C LEU A 53 -5.04 8.99 6.41
N VAL A 54 -4.23 8.33 5.57
CA VAL A 54 -4.65 7.12 4.84
C VAL A 54 -5.03 6.00 5.81
N ALA A 55 -4.21 5.69 6.80
CA ALA A 55 -4.51 4.67 7.80
C ALA A 55 -5.76 5.01 8.65
N GLY A 56 -6.09 6.30 8.76
CA GLY A 56 -7.30 6.79 9.43
C GLY A 56 -8.57 6.81 8.57
N ILE A 57 -8.52 6.41 7.30
CA ILE A 57 -9.71 6.37 6.43
C ILE A 57 -10.73 5.37 7.00
N GLU A 58 -11.96 5.84 7.20
CA GLU A 58 -13.04 5.01 7.73
C GLU A 58 -13.27 3.78 6.85
N ASN A 59 -13.31 2.60 7.49
CA ASN A 59 -13.55 1.31 6.83
C ASN A 59 -12.60 1.03 5.66
N LEU A 60 -11.36 1.53 5.75
CA LEU A 60 -10.30 1.18 4.81
C LEU A 60 -9.95 -0.30 4.93
N ARG A 61 -9.91 -0.98 3.80
CA ARG A 61 -9.55 -2.41 3.67
C ARG A 61 -8.10 -2.57 3.26
N MET A 62 -7.63 -1.70 2.38
CA MET A 62 -6.28 -1.76 1.84
C MET A 62 -5.80 -0.37 1.42
N ALA A 63 -4.51 -0.10 1.65
CA ALA A 63 -3.78 1.01 1.04
C ALA A 63 -2.78 0.45 0.04
N ASP A 64 -2.80 0.94 -1.19
CA ASP A 64 -1.88 0.57 -2.27
C ASP A 64 -0.86 1.68 -2.53
N GLY A 65 0.42 1.29 -2.61
CA GLY A 65 1.51 2.20 -2.93
C GLY A 65 2.65 1.51 -3.65
N ALA A 66 3.36 2.28 -4.49
CA ALA A 66 4.64 1.88 -5.06
C ALA A 66 5.78 2.23 -4.10
N PHE A 67 6.76 1.32 -3.95
CA PHE A 67 7.91 1.46 -3.05
C PHE A 67 9.28 1.27 -3.74
N SER A 68 9.29 1.36 -5.07
CA SER A 68 10.51 1.34 -5.90
C SER A 68 10.34 2.23 -7.12
N LEU A 69 11.42 2.92 -7.51
CA LEU A 69 11.40 3.86 -8.64
C LEU A 69 11.09 3.19 -9.98
N ALA A 70 11.38 1.89 -10.12
CA ALA A 70 11.01 1.13 -11.33
C ALA A 70 9.50 0.86 -11.43
N THR A 71 8.75 0.95 -10.33
CA THR A 71 7.29 0.86 -10.31
C THR A 71 6.67 2.23 -10.59
N ASP A 72 7.19 3.28 -9.94
CA ASP A 72 6.66 4.64 -9.99
C ASP A 72 7.81 5.64 -9.75
N PRO A 73 8.04 6.64 -10.63
CA PRO A 73 9.07 7.66 -10.43
C PRO A 73 8.94 8.44 -9.12
N GLY A 74 7.72 8.54 -8.58
CA GLY A 74 7.42 9.14 -7.29
C GLY A 74 7.20 8.11 -6.17
N ALA A 75 7.82 6.93 -6.23
CA ALA A 75 7.62 5.89 -5.22
C ALA A 75 7.76 6.39 -3.77
N ASN A 76 6.96 5.81 -2.89
CA ASN A 76 6.99 6.09 -1.46
C ASN A 76 8.30 5.55 -0.84
N PRO A 77 8.89 6.25 0.14
CA PRO A 77 9.85 5.64 1.05
C PRO A 77 9.14 4.59 1.92
N THR A 78 9.91 3.74 2.56
CA THR A 78 9.43 2.70 3.50
C THR A 78 9.29 3.20 4.93
N GLU A 79 9.96 4.30 5.26
CA GLU A 79 10.05 4.87 6.61
C GLU A 79 8.69 5.02 7.30
N GLY A 80 8.53 4.36 8.45
CA GLY A 80 7.36 4.45 9.32
C GLY A 80 6.09 3.77 8.82
N TYR A 81 6.08 3.17 7.62
CA TYR A 81 4.90 2.44 7.13
C TYR A 81 4.59 1.22 7.99
N ALA A 82 5.61 0.48 8.41
CA ALA A 82 5.40 -0.69 9.26
C ALA A 82 4.73 -0.30 10.59
N ASP A 83 5.13 0.84 11.17
CA ASP A 83 4.53 1.37 12.40
C ASP A 83 3.10 1.87 12.20
N THR A 84 2.85 2.63 11.13
CA THR A 84 1.53 3.18 10.81
C THR A 84 0.50 2.06 10.58
N PHE A 85 0.86 0.96 9.92
CA PHE A 85 -0.10 -0.07 9.49
C PHE A 85 -0.20 -1.30 10.40
N ALA A 86 0.75 -1.55 11.31
CA ALA A 86 0.66 -2.70 12.20
C ALA A 86 -0.54 -2.62 13.15
N ASN A 87 -1.17 -3.77 13.38
CA ASN A 87 -2.34 -3.95 14.25
C ASN A 87 -3.60 -3.15 13.83
N THR A 88 -3.58 -2.47 12.68
CA THR A 88 -4.75 -1.75 12.14
C THR A 88 -5.75 -2.70 11.48
N GLY A 89 -5.29 -3.86 11.02
CA GLY A 89 -6.08 -4.79 10.21
C GLY A 89 -6.24 -4.38 8.74
N ILE A 90 -5.71 -3.21 8.35
CA ILE A 90 -5.63 -2.72 6.97
C ILE A 90 -4.52 -3.47 6.24
N VAL A 91 -4.76 -3.86 4.98
CA VAL A 91 -3.73 -4.45 4.13
C VAL A 91 -2.88 -3.35 3.49
N LEU A 92 -1.56 -3.41 3.65
CA LEU A 92 -0.66 -2.60 2.84
C LEU A 92 -0.30 -3.40 1.58
N ASN A 93 -0.74 -2.94 0.41
CA ASN A 93 -0.36 -3.50 -0.88
C ASN A 93 0.86 -2.75 -1.43
N THR A 94 1.99 -3.45 -1.53
CA THR A 94 3.30 -2.87 -1.80
C THR A 94 3.76 -3.32 -3.18
N ARG A 95 3.79 -2.39 -4.13
CA ARG A 95 4.28 -2.66 -5.49
C ARG A 95 5.77 -2.35 -5.57
N ILE A 96 6.57 -3.39 -5.79
CA ILE A 96 8.04 -3.33 -5.74
C ILE A 96 8.62 -4.04 -6.97
N VAL A 97 9.02 -3.27 -7.97
CA VAL A 97 9.73 -3.74 -9.16
C VAL A 97 11.22 -3.41 -9.00
N GLY A 98 12.08 -4.38 -9.27
CA GLY A 98 13.54 -4.24 -9.19
C GLY A 98 14.20 -5.59 -8.96
N SER A 99 15.48 -5.58 -8.57
CA SER A 99 16.20 -6.83 -8.26
C SER A 99 15.62 -7.52 -7.02
N ALA A 100 15.84 -8.83 -6.91
CA ALA A 100 15.46 -9.60 -5.73
C ALA A 100 16.03 -8.99 -4.44
N GLU A 101 17.27 -8.47 -4.45
CA GLU A 101 17.87 -7.81 -3.29
C GLU A 101 17.09 -6.56 -2.88
N LEU A 102 16.71 -5.71 -3.84
CA LEU A 102 15.92 -4.51 -3.58
C LEU A 102 14.57 -4.87 -2.98
N VAL A 103 13.88 -5.85 -3.56
CA VAL A 103 12.57 -6.30 -3.04
C VAL A 103 12.71 -6.78 -1.61
N LEU A 104 13.67 -7.68 -1.33
CA LEU A 104 13.87 -8.22 0.01
C LEU A 104 14.28 -7.15 1.02
N GLN A 105 15.08 -6.16 0.60
CA GLN A 105 15.39 -5.01 1.44
C GLN A 105 14.11 -4.24 1.80
N LYS A 106 13.30 -3.88 0.80
CA LYS A 106 12.08 -3.10 1.01
C LYS A 106 11.05 -3.85 1.85
N VAL A 107 10.92 -5.17 1.66
CA VAL A 107 10.04 -6.01 2.49
C VAL A 107 10.49 -6.01 3.94
N ARG A 108 11.80 -6.11 4.24
CA ARG A 108 12.31 -6.01 5.62
C ARG A 108 12.01 -4.66 6.27
N GLU A 109 12.05 -3.58 5.50
CA GLU A 109 11.73 -2.23 5.99
C GLU A 109 10.21 -2.04 6.20
N LEU A 110 9.38 -2.71 5.39
CA LEU A 110 7.92 -2.56 5.37
C LEU A 110 7.19 -3.55 6.29
N TRP A 111 7.84 -4.63 6.72
CA TRP A 111 7.22 -5.68 7.52
C TRP A 111 7.53 -5.52 9.01
N LYS A 112 6.50 -5.71 9.83
CA LYS A 112 6.65 -6.09 11.24
C LYS A 112 5.45 -6.94 11.72
N PRO A 113 5.58 -7.68 12.84
CA PRO A 113 4.46 -8.44 13.39
C PRO A 113 3.21 -7.59 13.61
N GLY A 114 2.04 -8.17 13.28
CA GLY A 114 0.74 -7.51 13.37
C GLY A 114 0.29 -6.79 12.10
N MET A 115 1.12 -6.77 11.05
CA MET A 115 0.73 -6.23 9.74
C MET A 115 -0.03 -7.24 8.88
N LYS A 116 -0.77 -6.71 7.90
CA LYS A 116 -1.21 -7.45 6.72
C LYS A 116 -0.52 -6.86 5.50
N LEU A 117 0.28 -7.65 4.80
CA LEU A 117 1.12 -7.18 3.71
C LEU A 117 0.82 -8.00 2.45
N ILE A 118 0.61 -7.32 1.32
CA ILE A 118 0.70 -7.92 -0.02
C ILE A 118 1.95 -7.34 -0.68
N VAL A 119 2.80 -8.21 -1.22
CA VAL A 119 4.00 -7.81 -1.96
C VAL A 119 3.80 -8.16 -3.42
N VAL A 120 3.63 -7.13 -4.26
CA VAL A 120 3.50 -7.26 -5.71
C VAL A 120 4.86 -7.01 -6.32
N THR A 121 5.43 -8.06 -6.92
CA THR A 121 6.75 -8.03 -7.55
C THR A 121 6.64 -8.34 -9.03
N TYR A 122 7.72 -8.05 -9.76
CA TYR A 122 7.93 -8.53 -11.13
C TYR A 122 9.27 -9.25 -11.16
N CYS A 123 9.29 -10.44 -11.76
CA CYS A 123 10.50 -11.24 -11.97
C CYS A 123 10.51 -11.70 -13.43
N GLU A 124 11.69 -11.76 -14.04
CA GLU A 124 11.80 -12.14 -15.46
C GLU A 124 11.55 -13.63 -15.68
N THR A 125 11.79 -14.45 -14.65
CA THR A 125 11.65 -15.90 -14.73
C THR A 125 10.82 -16.48 -13.59
N PRO A 126 10.10 -17.59 -13.82
CA PRO A 126 9.40 -18.30 -12.76
C PRO A 126 10.30 -18.79 -11.62
N ALA A 127 11.56 -19.14 -11.93
CA ALA A 127 12.52 -19.61 -10.93
C ALA A 127 12.92 -18.49 -9.95
N GLU A 128 13.16 -17.29 -10.48
CA GLU A 128 13.40 -16.10 -9.66
C GLU A 128 12.16 -15.75 -8.82
N GLN A 129 10.97 -15.82 -9.41
CA GLN A 129 9.71 -15.57 -8.69
C GLN A 129 9.51 -16.55 -7.52
N ALA A 130 9.77 -17.85 -7.73
CA ALA A 130 9.67 -18.86 -6.67
C ALA A 130 10.67 -18.60 -5.53
N MET A 131 11.93 -18.33 -5.88
CA MET A 131 12.98 -18.00 -4.90
C MET A 131 12.62 -16.74 -4.09
N LEU A 132 12.12 -15.70 -4.76
CA LEU A 132 11.73 -14.45 -4.12
C LEU A 132 10.50 -14.64 -3.22
N TYR A 133 9.52 -15.43 -3.67
CA TYR A 133 8.35 -15.81 -2.87
C TYR A 133 8.77 -16.46 -1.54
N ASP A 134 9.62 -17.49 -1.59
CA ASP A 134 10.06 -18.22 -0.40
C ASP A 134 10.79 -17.28 0.58
N LYS A 135 11.73 -16.47 0.09
CA LYS A 135 12.48 -15.51 0.93
C LYS A 135 11.61 -14.41 1.54
N ILE A 136 10.58 -13.94 0.84
CA ILE A 136 9.61 -12.99 1.40
C ILE A 136 8.86 -13.65 2.57
N HIS A 137 8.46 -14.91 2.43
CA HIS A 137 7.79 -15.65 3.51
C HIS A 137 8.72 -15.91 4.70
N GLU A 138 10.02 -16.13 4.48
CA GLU A 138 11.01 -16.23 5.55
C GLU A 138 11.17 -14.91 6.34
N ILE A 139 11.06 -13.76 5.67
CA ILE A 139 11.08 -12.44 6.34
C ILE A 139 9.78 -12.22 7.14
N CYS A 140 8.65 -12.63 6.56
CA CYS A 140 7.31 -12.35 7.08
C CYS A 140 6.77 -13.41 8.06
N GLN A 141 7.64 -13.97 8.90
CA GLN A 141 7.23 -14.86 10.01
C GLN A 141 6.64 -14.09 11.19
#